data_AF-A0A7Z7BJY5-F1
#
_entry.id   AF-A0A7Z7BJY5-F1
#
_cell.length_a   1.000
_cell.length_b   1.000
_cell.length_c   1.000
_cell.angle_alpha   90.00
_cell.angle_beta   90.00
_cell.angle_gamma   90.00
#
_symmetry.space_group_name_H-M   'P 1'
#
loop_
_entity.id
_entity.type
_entity.pdbx_description
1 polymer ?
#
loop_
_entity_poly.entity_id
_entity_poly.type
_entity_poly.pdbx_seq_one_letter_code
_entity_poly.pdbx_strand_id
1 'polypeptide(L)' 'MAHSEIYRFSYTRSAGMKRTYDVTVNLVRRDSGVFAYEAWVHAPCGDIQG' A
#
# COMPACT_ATOMS: atom_id res chain seq x y z
N MET A 1 5.28 -7.64 -22.80
CA MET A 1 4.30 -6.61 -22.40
C MET A 1 4.21 -6.64 -20.89
N ALA A 2 4.51 -5.53 -20.20
CA ALA A 2 4.43 -5.51 -18.75
C ALA A 2 2.97 -5.61 -18.28
N HIS A 3 2.67 -6.54 -17.38
CA HIS A 3 1.35 -6.64 -16.74
C HIS A 3 1.36 -5.77 -15.48
N SER A 4 0.47 -4.79 -15.41
CA SER A 4 0.31 -3.91 -14.25
C SER A 4 -1.00 -4.23 -13.54
N GLU A 5 -0.93 -4.37 -12.23
CA GLU A 5 -2.09 -4.60 -11.37
C GLU A 5 -2.03 -3.68 -10.15
N ILE A 6 -3.18 -3.10 -9.81
CA ILE A 6 -3.32 -2.20 -8.66
C ILE A 6 -4.07 -2.94 -7.56
N TYR A 7 -3.40 -3.14 -6.43
CA TYR A 7 -4.01 -3.67 -5.22
C TYR A 7 -4.36 -2.54 -4.26
N ARG A 8 -5.59 -2.57 -3.75
CA ARG A 8 -6.07 -1.65 -2.71
C ARG A 8 -6.63 -2.46 -1.56
N PHE A 9 -6.10 -2.24 -0.37
CA PHE A 9 -6.55 -2.92 0.83
C PHE A 9 -6.31 -2.07 2.07
N SER A 10 -7.14 -2.28 3.08
CA SER A 10 -6.95 -1.64 4.38
C SER A 10 -6.05 -2.50 5.26
N TYR A 11 -5.09 -1.87 5.93
CA TYR A 11 -4.15 -2.52 6.84
C TYR A 11 -4.18 -1.85 8.21
N THR A 12 -4.55 -2.61 9.24
CA THR A 12 -4.47 -2.15 10.64
C THR A 12 -3.11 -2.53 11.22
N ARG A 13 -2.31 -1.51 11.55
CA ARG A 13 -1.02 -1.73 12.20
C ARG A 13 -1.26 -2.27 13.61
N SER A 14 -0.71 -3.45 13.90
CA SER A 14 -0.89 -4.14 15.19
C SER A 14 0.09 -3.67 16.28
N ALA A 15 1.21 -3.06 15.91
CA ALA A 15 2.26 -2.60 16.81
C ALA A 15 2.29 -1.07 16.93
N GLY A 16 2.40 -0.56 18.15
CA GLY A 16 2.34 0.87 18.45
C GLY A 16 0.91 1.41 18.40
N MET A 17 0.74 2.64 17.90
CA MET A 17 -0.59 3.22 17.77
C MET A 17 -1.41 2.47 16.72
N LYS A 18 -2.50 1.84 17.17
CA LYS A 18 -3.43 1.11 16.31
C LYS A 18 -4.13 2.10 15.39
N ARG A 19 -3.70 2.13 14.13
CA ARG A 19 -4.34 2.88 13.05
C ARG A 19 -4.56 1.97 11.86
N THR A 20 -5.70 2.15 11.22
CA THR A 20 -6.04 1.51 9.97
C THR A 20 -5.63 2.43 8.84
N TYR A 21 -4.85 1.93 7.90
CA TYR A 21 -4.35 2.67 6.76
C TYR A 21 -4.95 2.11 5.49
N ASP A 22 -5.24 2.97 4.53
CA ASP A 22 -5.56 2.54 3.18
C ASP A 22 -4.26 2.44 2.38
N VAL A 23 -3.93 1.22 1.95
CA VAL A 23 -2.69 0.90 1.24
C VAL A 23 -3.02 0.68 -0.23
N THR A 24 -2.26 1.36 -1.10
CA THR A 24 -2.29 1.12 -2.54
C THR A 24 -0.93 0.61 -2.98
N VAL A 25 -0.91 -0.51 -3.70
CA VAL A 25 0.30 -1.08 -4.30
C VAL A 25 0.07 -1.22 -5.80
N ASN A 26 0.91 -0.58 -6.60
CA ASN A 26 0.99 -0.83 -8.04
C ASN A 26 2.10 -1.87 -8.27
N LEU A 27 1.72 -3.05 -8.74
CA LEU A 27 2.64 -4.14 -9.05
C LEU A 27 2.79 -4.25 -10.57
N VAL A 28 4.03 -4.20 -11.03
CA VAL A 28 4.39 -4.39 -12.44
C VAL A 28 5.19 -5.67 -12.57
N ARG A 29 4.62 -6.65 -13.27
CA ARG A 29 5.34 -7.86 -13.68
C ARG A 29 5.91 -7.66 -15.07
N ARG A 30 7.24 -7.66 -15.18
CA ARG A 30 7.94 -7.60 -16.46
C ARG A 30 8.02 -9.01 -17.07
N ASP A 31 8.12 -9.08 -18.39
CA ASP A 31 8.26 -10.36 -19.10
C ASP A 31 9.50 -11.15 -18.69
N SER A 32 10.54 -10.45 -18.21
CA SER A 32 11.74 -11.04 -17.64
C SER A 32 11.51 -11.82 -16.33
N GLY A 33 10.29 -11.81 -15.78
CA GLY A 33 9.97 -12.39 -14.48
C GLY A 33 10.32 -11.48 -13.30
N VAL A 34 10.92 -10.31 -13.55
CA VAL A 34 11.19 -9.32 -12.50
C VAL A 34 9.90 -8.59 -12.12
N PHE A 35 9.67 -8.46 -10.82
CA PHE A 35 8.60 -7.66 -10.26
C PHE A 35 9.16 -6.31 -9.80
N ALA A 36 8.50 -5.23 -10.21
CA ALA A 36 8.71 -3.88 -9.70
C ALA A 36 7.41 -3.41 -9.04
N TYR A 37 7.50 -2.61 -7.98
CA TYR A 37 6.32 -2.07 -7.33
C TYR A 37 6.52 -0.65 -6.82
N GLU A 38 5.43 0.08 -6.75
CA GLU A 38 5.32 1.37 -6.05
C GLU A 38 4.16 1.28 -5.06
N ALA A 39 4.31 1.86 -3.87
CA ALA A 39 3.32 1.79 -2.81
C ALA A 39 3.11 3.13 -2.13
N TRP A 40 1.85 3.40 -1.76
CA TRP A 40 1.44 4.60 -1.04
C TRP A 40 0.51 4.20 0.09
N VAL A 41 0.58 4.98 1.17
CA VAL A 41 -0.24 4.78 2.37
C VAL A 41 -1.01 6.07 2.64
N HIS A 42 -2.32 5.97 2.69
CA HIS A 42 -3.17 7.05 3.18
C HIS A 42 -3.39 6.84 4.67
N ALA A 43 -2.88 7.77 5.49
CA ALA A 43 -3.16 7.79 6.91
C ALA A 43 -4.53 8.45 7.13
N PRO A 44 -5.45 7.84 7.90
CA PRO A 44 -6.72 8.46 8.22
C PRO A 44 -6.46 9.79 8.94
N CYS A 45 -7.07 10.86 8.44
CA CYS A 45 -7.04 12.16 9.09
C CYS A 45 -7.86 12.08 10.37
N GLY A 46 -7.19 12.02 11.53
CA GLY A 46 -7.87 11.90 12.83
C GLY A 46 -6.98 11.94 14.07
N ASP A 47 -5.68 11.62 13.96
CA ASP A 47 -4.85 11.43 15.15
C ASP A 47 -3.60 12.35 15.19
N ILE A 48 -3.85 13.64 15.06
CA ILE A 48 -2.99 14.68 15.66
C ILE A 48 -3.88 15.46 16.64
N GLN A 49 -4.23 14.82 17.76
CA GLN A 49 -4.58 15.52 18.98
C GLN A 49 -3.39 15.38 19.92
N GLY A 50 -2.79 16.53 20.26
CA GLY A 50 -2.06 16.78 21.52
C GLY A 50 -0.84 15.93 21.80
#